data_AF-A0A1X0R3C0-F1
#
_entry.id   AF-A0A1X0R3C0-F1
#
_cell.length_a   1.000
_cell.length_b   1.000
_cell.length_c   1.000
_cell.angle_alpha   90.00
_cell.angle_beta   90.00
_cell.angle_gamma   90.00
#
_symmetry.space_group_name_H-M   'P 1'
#
loop_
_entity.id
_entity.type
_entity.pdbx_description
1 polymer ?
#
loop_
_entity_poly.entity_id
_entity_poly.type
_entity_poly.pdbx_seq_one_letter_code
_entity_poly.pdbx_strand_id
1 'polypeptide(L)'
;MDFLQQSNKLSIRKNYDLQWRRWASWCLARILKVNSLEHDPVKLVEFLIINKDLSPQQLNCIRLAVASVFRAIHPDKPVIASSILLQQYFQSKRRNYSKLPNNSQEVYDVQPILNMVQAWGKTSNLGLDILQQKTILLVTIASIWRPRSDIGKLQYRDIIFKHDDQGLLLGVTLIARSPKETDTKTSKPGTLEDKENCPVYTLYQFWEHTLHLRSALPEDHSLFFGKYLRE
;
A
#
# COMPACT_ATOMS: atom_id res chain seq x y z
N MET A 1 17.00 -15.01 19.91
CA MET A 1 16.78 -13.54 19.80
C MET A 1 15.27 -13.38 19.64
N ASP A 2 14.53 -13.54 20.73
CA ASP A 2 13.08 -13.80 20.72
C ASP A 2 12.23 -12.62 21.24
N PHE A 3 12.82 -11.43 21.34
CA PHE A 3 12.16 -10.26 21.93
C PHE A 3 11.10 -9.59 21.03
N LEU A 4 11.02 -9.92 19.74
CA LEU A 4 10.14 -9.26 18.76
C LEU A 4 8.85 -10.04 18.42
N GLN A 5 8.56 -11.10 19.17
CA GLN A 5 7.55 -12.09 18.78
C GLN A 5 6.07 -11.62 18.93
N GLN A 6 5.77 -10.58 19.73
CA GLN A 6 4.40 -10.37 20.21
C GLN A 6 3.58 -9.21 19.61
N SER A 7 4.13 -8.26 18.85
CA SER A 7 3.34 -7.05 18.46
C SER A 7 3.23 -6.69 16.97
N ASN A 8 3.98 -7.33 16.06
CA ASN A 8 4.03 -6.92 14.64
C ASN A 8 3.64 -8.03 13.65
N LYS A 9 3.08 -7.68 12.48
CA LYS A 9 2.85 -8.61 11.36
C LYS A 9 4.17 -9.23 10.88
N LEU A 10 4.18 -10.53 10.53
CA LEU A 10 5.39 -11.29 10.13
C LEU A 10 6.28 -10.61 9.07
N SER A 11 5.68 -9.94 8.08
CA SER A 11 6.44 -9.22 7.03
C SER A 11 7.16 -7.96 7.53
N ILE A 12 6.61 -7.30 8.56
CA ILE A 12 7.22 -6.14 9.21
C ILE A 12 8.41 -6.59 10.07
N ARG A 13 8.31 -7.77 10.71
CA ARG A 13 9.36 -8.35 11.56
C ARG A 13 10.68 -8.54 10.81
N LYS A 14 10.66 -9.22 9.67
CA LYS A 14 11.88 -9.49 8.88
C LYS A 14 12.64 -8.21 8.51
N ASN A 15 11.91 -7.15 8.14
CA ASN A 15 12.54 -5.87 7.83
C ASN A 15 13.11 -5.20 9.08
N TYR A 16 12.39 -5.23 10.21
CA TYR A 16 12.86 -4.65 11.46
C TYR A 16 14.09 -5.39 11.99
N ASP A 17 14.11 -6.73 11.91
CA ASP A 17 15.28 -7.55 12.26
C ASP A 17 16.50 -7.22 11.42
N LEU A 18 16.28 -6.96 10.12
CA LEU A 18 17.35 -6.55 9.20
C LEU A 18 17.90 -5.18 9.58
N GLN A 19 17.03 -4.19 9.84
CA GLN A 19 17.48 -2.85 10.20
C GLN A 19 18.14 -2.82 11.59
N TRP A 20 17.62 -3.59 12.55
CA TRP A 20 18.25 -3.76 13.87
C TRP A 20 19.64 -4.39 13.75
N ARG A 21 19.79 -5.44 12.93
CA ARG A 21 21.10 -6.03 12.66
C ARG A 21 22.08 -5.02 12.08
N ARG A 22 21.65 -4.17 11.15
CA ARG A 22 22.50 -3.10 10.60
C ARG A 22 22.97 -2.13 11.67
N TRP A 23 22.07 -1.69 12.56
CA TRP A 23 22.40 -0.85 13.70
C TRP A 23 23.39 -1.54 14.65
N ALA A 24 23.07 -2.75 15.10
CA ALA A 24 23.90 -3.49 16.04
C ALA A 24 25.30 -3.78 15.47
N SER A 25 25.40 -4.17 14.20
CA SER A 25 26.68 -4.38 13.53
C SER A 25 27.50 -3.10 13.43
N TRP A 26 26.86 -1.93 13.22
CA TRP A 26 27.56 -0.64 13.22
C TRP A 26 28.09 -0.28 14.62
N CYS A 27 27.30 -0.48 15.67
CA CYS A 27 27.74 -0.25 17.05
C CYS A 27 28.91 -1.18 17.44
N LEU A 28 28.85 -2.44 17.02
CA LEU A 28 29.86 -3.47 17.29
C LEU A 28 31.09 -3.38 16.38
N ALA A 29 31.09 -2.51 15.36
CA ALA A 29 32.26 -2.28 14.54
C ALA A 29 33.42 -1.78 15.44
N ARG A 30 34.58 -2.44 15.32
CA ARG A 30 35.69 -2.42 16.31
C ARG A 30 36.24 -1.04 16.70
N ILE A 31 35.92 0.02 15.94
CA ILE A 31 36.42 1.39 16.17
C ILE A 31 35.56 2.16 17.18
N LEU A 32 34.26 1.85 17.31
CA LEU A 32 33.32 2.70 18.06
C LEU A 32 33.07 2.22 19.50
N LYS A 33 33.20 0.92 19.79
CA LYS A 33 32.87 0.30 21.11
C LYS A 33 31.54 0.81 21.72
N VAL A 34 30.57 1.19 20.87
CA VAL A 34 29.27 1.69 21.32
C VAL A 34 28.42 0.50 21.74
N ASN A 35 27.81 0.57 22.92
CA ASN A 35 26.86 -0.44 23.35
C ASN A 35 25.57 -0.31 22.53
N SER A 36 25.27 -1.31 21.69
CA SER A 36 24.09 -1.31 20.82
C SER A 36 22.75 -1.32 21.58
N LEU A 37 22.79 -1.69 22.87
CA LEU A 37 21.64 -1.73 23.76
C LEU A 37 21.51 -0.46 24.62
N GLU A 38 22.45 0.47 24.58
CA GLU A 38 22.36 1.71 25.34
C GLU A 38 21.34 2.66 24.71
N HIS A 39 20.47 3.25 25.54
CA HIS A 39 19.51 4.26 25.08
C HIS A 39 20.23 5.59 24.85
N ASP A 40 20.74 5.77 23.63
CA ASP A 40 21.43 6.99 23.20
C ASP A 40 20.86 7.51 21.85
N PRO A 41 20.00 8.54 21.89
CA PRO A 41 19.48 9.19 20.69
C PRO A 41 20.57 9.84 19.81
N VAL A 42 21.69 10.29 20.38
CA VAL A 42 22.79 10.94 19.65
C VAL A 42 23.47 9.92 18.75
N LYS A 43 23.78 8.73 19.26
CA LYS A 43 24.38 7.65 18.47
C LYS A 43 23.48 7.17 17.35
N LEU A 44 22.18 7.14 17.58
CA LEU A 44 21.23 6.83 16.51
C LEU A 44 21.26 7.90 15.40
N VAL A 45 21.36 9.18 15.75
CA VAL A 45 21.51 10.26 14.75
C VAL A 45 22.85 10.15 14.00
N GLU A 46 23.97 9.89 14.69
CA GLU A 46 25.27 9.65 14.05
C GLU A 46 25.19 8.54 13.00
N PHE A 47 24.57 7.41 13.34
CA PHE A 47 24.36 6.31 12.41
C PHE A 47 23.48 6.70 11.21
N LEU A 48 22.42 7.47 11.43
CA LEU A 48 21.56 7.97 10.35
C LEU A 48 22.31 8.97 9.45
N ILE A 49 23.22 9.78 10.00
CA ILE A 49 24.07 10.69 9.22
C ILE A 49 25.04 9.91 8.33
N ILE A 50 25.64 8.83 8.82
CA ILE A 50 26.50 7.95 8.02
C ILE A 50 25.72 7.34 6.86
N ASN A 51 24.44 7.03 7.07
CA ASN A 51 23.54 6.49 6.06
C ASN A 51 22.71 7.57 5.33
N LYS A 52 23.20 8.83 5.30
CA LYS A 52 22.43 9.97 4.76
C LYS A 52 21.98 9.79 3.31
N ASP A 53 22.61 8.93 2.51
CA ASP A 53 22.23 8.71 1.11
C ASP A 53 20.94 7.90 0.96
N LEU A 54 20.51 7.21 2.03
CA LEU A 54 19.22 6.54 2.06
C LEU A 54 18.05 7.53 1.97
N SER A 55 16.95 7.06 1.39
CA SER A 55 15.70 7.84 1.34
C SER A 55 15.15 8.11 2.75
N PRO A 56 14.38 9.20 2.95
CA PRO A 56 13.72 9.47 4.23
C PRO A 56 12.90 8.29 4.75
N GLN A 57 12.26 7.53 3.84
CA GLN A 57 11.50 6.33 4.17
C GLN A 57 12.38 5.20 4.71
N GLN A 58 13.52 4.93 4.08
CA GLN A 58 14.47 3.91 4.54
C GLN A 58 15.07 4.25 5.90
N LEU A 59 15.47 5.52 6.09
CA LEU A 59 15.96 6.01 7.38
C LEU A 59 14.89 5.90 8.46
N ASN A 60 13.63 6.19 8.12
CA ASN A 60 12.53 6.06 9.06
C ASN A 60 12.27 4.60 9.46
N CYS A 61 12.43 3.64 8.55
CA CYS A 61 12.37 2.21 8.87
C CYS A 61 13.46 1.81 9.88
N ILE A 62 14.67 2.32 9.73
CA ILE A 62 15.76 2.11 10.70
C ILE A 62 15.37 2.67 12.07
N ARG A 63 14.91 3.92 12.11
CA ARG A 63 14.45 4.57 13.35
C ARG A 63 13.38 3.75 14.07
N LEU A 64 12.37 3.25 13.33
CA LEU A 64 11.28 2.47 13.91
C LEU A 64 11.75 1.10 14.42
N ALA A 65 12.65 0.44 13.70
CA ALA A 65 13.23 -0.84 14.13
C ALA A 65 14.01 -0.69 15.44
N VAL A 66 14.89 0.31 15.54
CA VAL A 66 15.66 0.59 16.77
C VAL A 66 14.74 0.98 17.91
N ALA A 67 13.76 1.86 17.66
CA ALA A 67 12.80 2.27 18.69
C ALA A 67 11.94 1.12 19.21
N SER A 68 11.59 0.15 18.36
CA SER A 68 10.86 -1.05 18.75
C SER A 68 11.66 -1.92 19.73
N VAL A 69 12.96 -2.10 19.48
CA VAL A 69 13.82 -2.86 20.39
C VAL A 69 14.03 -2.09 21.69
N PHE A 70 14.31 -0.79 21.62
CA PHE A 70 14.55 0.04 22.79
C PHE A 70 13.36 0.13 23.72
N ARG A 71 12.13 0.14 23.18
CA ARG A 71 10.91 0.06 23.99
C ARG A 71 10.83 -1.25 24.80
N ALA A 72 11.36 -2.35 24.27
CA ALA A 72 11.36 -3.64 24.97
C ALA A 72 12.45 -3.74 26.05
N ILE A 73 13.63 -3.17 25.80
CA ILE A 73 14.77 -3.24 26.74
C ILE A 73 14.81 -2.11 27.76
N HIS A 74 14.19 -0.96 27.47
CA HIS A 74 14.12 0.22 28.35
C HIS A 74 12.66 0.69 28.49
N PRO A 75 11.79 -0.07 29.17
CA PRO A 75 10.37 0.28 29.31
C PRO A 75 10.16 1.61 30.06
N ASP A 76 11.08 1.94 30.96
CA ASP A 76 10.99 3.15 31.81
C ASP A 76 11.52 4.42 31.13
N LYS A 77 12.15 4.28 29.96
CA LYS A 77 12.70 5.43 29.22
C LYS A 77 11.71 5.90 28.16
N PRO A 78 11.71 7.21 27.84
CA PRO A 78 10.93 7.71 26.71
C PRO A 78 11.35 7.00 25.42
N VAL A 79 10.40 6.81 24.51
CA VAL A 79 10.65 6.18 23.22
C VAL A 79 11.77 6.94 22.51
N ILE A 80 12.89 6.30 22.17
CA ILE A 80 14.06 6.98 21.57
C ILE A 80 13.68 7.87 20.38
N ALA A 81 12.69 7.43 19.59
CA ALA A 81 12.15 8.14 18.44
C ALA A 81 11.48 9.50 18.77
N SER A 82 11.17 9.81 20.03
CA SER A 82 10.62 11.09 20.49
C SER A 82 11.70 12.11 20.85
N SER A 83 12.98 11.76 20.76
CA SER A 83 14.07 12.72 20.96
C SER A 83 13.99 13.87 19.95
N ILE A 84 14.16 15.10 20.45
CA ILE A 84 14.17 16.34 19.66
C ILE A 84 15.21 16.25 18.52
N LEU A 85 16.38 15.65 18.78
CA LEU A 85 17.44 15.48 17.79
C LEU A 85 17.00 14.65 16.59
N LEU A 86 16.30 13.54 16.83
CA LEU A 86 15.77 12.69 15.75
C LEU A 86 14.65 13.40 14.99
N GLN A 87 13.77 14.12 15.70
CA GLN A 87 12.72 14.91 15.05
C GLN A 87 13.31 15.98 14.12
N GLN A 88 14.29 16.74 14.59
CA GLN A 88 14.99 17.76 13.81
C GLN A 88 15.74 17.15 12.62
N TYR A 89 16.45 16.02 12.81
CA TYR A 89 17.12 15.32 11.72
C TYR A 89 16.15 14.94 10.60
N PHE A 90 15.01 14.32 10.94
CA PHE A 90 14.02 13.92 9.93
C PHE A 90 13.31 15.11 9.29
N GLN A 91 13.08 16.20 10.02
CA GLN A 91 12.53 17.44 9.47
C GLN A 91 13.48 18.03 8.43
N SER A 92 14.78 18.14 8.76
CA SER A 92 15.82 18.62 7.84
C SER A 92 16.01 17.70 6.64
N LYS A 93 16.02 16.38 6.85
CA LYS A 93 16.16 15.40 5.77
C LYS A 93 14.99 15.48 4.78
N ARG A 94 13.75 15.67 5.25
CA ARG A 94 12.58 15.85 4.37
C ARG A 94 12.65 17.14 3.57
N ARG A 95 13.05 18.25 4.19
CA ARG A 95 13.20 19.55 3.50
C ARG A 95 14.25 19.50 2.39
N ASN A 96 15.35 18.77 2.61
CA ASN A 96 16.46 18.65 1.67
C ASN A 96 16.35 17.45 0.72
N TYR A 97 15.30 16.64 0.83
CA TYR A 97 15.07 15.51 -0.05
C TYR A 97 14.18 15.93 -1.21
N SER A 98 14.80 16.44 -2.26
CA SER A 98 14.13 16.67 -3.54
C SER A 98 13.98 15.34 -4.27
N LYS A 99 12.81 14.71 -4.15
CA LYS A 99 12.48 13.57 -5.02
C LYS A 99 12.26 14.14 -6.42
N LEU A 100 13.30 14.11 -7.26
CA LEU A 100 13.14 14.47 -8.66
C LEU A 100 12.15 13.49 -9.31
N PRO A 101 11.23 13.97 -10.16
CA PRO A 101 10.48 13.08 -11.04
C PRO A 101 11.49 12.26 -11.84
N ASN A 102 11.25 10.95 -11.91
CA ASN A 102 12.15 10.05 -12.61
C ASN A 102 11.93 10.19 -14.13
N ASN A 103 12.63 11.14 -14.75
CA ASN A 103 12.48 11.44 -16.18
C ASN A 103 13.03 10.34 -17.12
N SER A 104 13.74 9.33 -16.58
CA SER A 104 14.24 8.18 -17.34
C SER A 104 13.32 6.97 -17.28
N GLN A 105 12.17 7.07 -16.61
CA GLN A 105 11.22 5.97 -16.54
C GLN A 105 10.54 5.81 -17.90
N GLU A 106 10.69 4.63 -18.52
CA GLU A 106 9.99 4.29 -19.76
C GLU A 106 8.49 4.55 -19.59
N VAL A 107 7.88 5.14 -20.63
CA VAL A 107 6.43 5.35 -20.67
C VAL A 107 5.77 3.97 -20.52
N TYR A 108 4.99 3.80 -19.46
CA TYR A 108 4.29 2.55 -19.22
C TYR A 108 3.16 2.40 -20.23
N ASP A 109 3.37 1.56 -21.23
CA ASP A 109 2.34 1.24 -22.22
C ASP A 109 1.30 0.28 -21.61
N VAL A 110 0.05 0.75 -21.53
CA VAL A 110 -1.08 -0.03 -21.03
C VAL A 110 -1.70 -0.93 -22.12
N GLN A 111 -1.37 -0.72 -23.39
CA GLN A 111 -1.95 -1.44 -24.52
C GLN A 111 -1.81 -2.97 -24.42
N PRO A 112 -0.66 -3.55 -24.03
CA PRO A 112 -0.55 -5.00 -23.86
C PRO A 112 -1.57 -5.58 -22.89
N ILE A 113 -1.89 -4.84 -21.81
CA ILE A 113 -2.89 -5.28 -20.83
C ILE A 113 -4.30 -5.12 -21.41
N LEU A 114 -4.61 -4.00 -22.06
CA LEU A 114 -5.92 -3.82 -22.70
C LEU A 114 -6.20 -4.90 -23.74
N ASN A 115 -5.22 -5.21 -24.59
CA ASN A 115 -5.32 -6.28 -25.59
C ASN A 115 -5.54 -7.66 -24.95
N MET A 116 -4.80 -7.97 -23.86
CA MET A 116 -4.98 -9.23 -23.12
C MET A 116 -6.41 -9.33 -22.56
N VAL A 117 -6.92 -8.26 -21.97
CA VAL A 117 -8.24 -8.22 -21.32
C VAL A 117 -9.38 -8.28 -22.35
N GLN A 118 -9.18 -7.72 -23.55
CA GLN A 118 -10.09 -7.88 -24.68
C GLN A 118 -10.10 -9.33 -25.20
N ALA A 119 -8.94 -9.98 -25.27
CA ALA A 119 -8.82 -11.35 -25.78
C ALA A 119 -9.57 -12.40 -24.95
N TRP A 120 -9.92 -12.10 -23.68
CA TRP A 120 -10.74 -12.97 -22.84
C TRP A 120 -12.19 -13.09 -23.32
N GLY A 121 -12.65 -12.17 -24.16
CA GLY A 121 -13.98 -12.18 -24.75
C GLY A 121 -14.90 -11.07 -24.22
N LYS A 122 -16.16 -11.13 -24.67
CA LYS A 122 -17.19 -10.13 -24.35
C LYS A 122 -17.52 -10.15 -22.88
N THR A 123 -17.48 -8.97 -22.26
CA THR A 123 -17.65 -8.77 -20.82
C THR A 123 -18.96 -9.39 -20.29
N SER A 124 -20.05 -9.28 -21.04
CA SER A 124 -21.37 -9.86 -20.70
C SER A 124 -21.39 -11.39 -20.64
N ASN A 125 -20.44 -12.06 -21.31
CA ASN A 125 -20.44 -13.51 -21.49
C ASN A 125 -19.39 -14.20 -20.62
N LEU A 126 -18.62 -13.45 -19.85
CA LEU A 126 -17.54 -13.99 -19.03
C LEU A 126 -18.09 -14.73 -17.82
N GLY A 127 -17.45 -15.86 -17.51
CA GLY A 127 -17.60 -16.52 -16.22
C GLY A 127 -17.18 -15.59 -15.08
N LEU A 128 -17.76 -15.80 -13.90
CA LEU A 128 -17.58 -14.90 -12.76
C LEU A 128 -16.11 -14.73 -12.33
N ASP A 129 -15.32 -15.79 -12.45
CA ASP A 129 -13.89 -15.80 -12.15
C ASP A 129 -13.08 -14.90 -13.10
N ILE A 130 -13.29 -15.02 -14.41
CA ILE A 130 -12.63 -14.20 -15.42
C ILE A 130 -13.14 -12.76 -15.38
N LEU A 131 -14.46 -12.57 -15.20
CA LEU A 131 -15.07 -11.26 -15.04
C LEU A 131 -14.52 -10.51 -13.83
N GLN A 132 -14.30 -11.22 -12.71
CA GLN A 132 -13.66 -10.64 -11.52
C GLN A 132 -12.23 -10.18 -11.82
N GLN A 133 -11.42 -11.01 -12.48
CA GLN A 133 -10.04 -10.65 -12.85
C GLN A 133 -10.01 -9.44 -13.79
N LYS A 134 -10.89 -9.43 -14.79
CA LYS A 134 -11.04 -8.33 -15.76
C LYS A 134 -11.40 -7.03 -15.05
N THR A 135 -12.35 -7.10 -14.13
CA THR A 135 -12.76 -5.96 -13.30
C THR A 135 -11.59 -5.43 -12.46
N ILE A 136 -10.86 -6.32 -11.78
CA ILE A 136 -9.72 -5.92 -10.94
C ILE A 136 -8.66 -5.19 -11.78
N LEU A 137 -8.29 -5.71 -12.95
CA LEU A 137 -7.29 -5.10 -13.82
C LEU A 137 -7.73 -3.73 -14.33
N LEU A 138 -8.93 -3.65 -14.94
CA LEU A 138 -9.41 -2.40 -15.54
C LEU A 138 -9.64 -1.31 -14.48
N VAL A 139 -10.22 -1.66 -13.33
CA VAL A 139 -10.42 -0.70 -12.22
C VAL A 139 -9.09 -0.26 -11.63
N THR A 140 -8.11 -1.16 -11.51
CA THR A 140 -6.75 -0.81 -11.07
C THR A 140 -6.12 0.22 -12.00
N ILE A 141 -6.19 0.01 -13.32
CA ILE A 141 -5.63 0.93 -14.31
C ILE A 141 -6.34 2.28 -14.25
N ALA A 142 -7.67 2.28 -14.25
CA ALA A 142 -8.48 3.50 -14.27
C ALA A 142 -8.36 4.34 -13.00
N SER A 143 -8.15 3.69 -11.84
CA SER A 143 -7.98 4.38 -10.56
C SER A 143 -6.54 4.67 -10.19
N ILE A 144 -5.58 3.96 -10.80
CA ILE A 144 -4.15 3.95 -10.42
C ILE A 144 -4.00 3.52 -8.94
N TRP A 145 -4.91 2.67 -8.45
CA TRP A 145 -4.87 2.17 -7.08
C TRP A 145 -4.13 0.86 -6.99
N ARG A 146 -3.56 0.55 -5.82
CA ARG A 146 -2.81 -0.70 -5.65
C ARG A 146 -3.77 -1.90 -5.61
N PRO A 147 -3.57 -2.94 -6.43
CA PRO A 147 -4.48 -4.10 -6.49
C PRO A 147 -4.73 -4.75 -5.12
N ARG A 148 -3.67 -4.92 -4.31
CA ARG A 148 -3.79 -5.65 -3.03
C ARG A 148 -4.26 -4.79 -1.86
N SER A 149 -3.77 -3.55 -1.73
CA SER A 149 -4.00 -2.76 -0.52
C SER A 149 -5.19 -1.83 -0.60
N ASP A 150 -5.51 -1.37 -1.81
CA ASP A 150 -6.54 -0.36 -2.04
C ASP A 150 -7.74 -1.07 -2.70
N ILE A 151 -7.56 -1.69 -3.86
CA ILE A 151 -8.61 -2.43 -4.59
C ILE A 151 -9.08 -3.67 -3.82
N GLY A 152 -8.15 -4.49 -3.32
CA GLY A 152 -8.47 -5.72 -2.58
C GLY A 152 -9.17 -5.51 -1.23
N LYS A 153 -9.30 -4.24 -0.79
CA LYS A 153 -10.05 -3.85 0.41
C LYS A 153 -11.29 -3.02 0.11
N LEU A 154 -11.63 -2.82 -1.17
CA LEU A 154 -12.89 -2.16 -1.53
C LEU A 154 -14.06 -2.95 -0.94
N GLN A 155 -14.95 -2.25 -0.27
CA GLN A 155 -16.19 -2.83 0.23
C GLN A 155 -17.29 -2.64 -0.81
N TYR A 156 -18.26 -3.55 -0.82
CA TYR A 156 -19.36 -3.51 -1.77
C TYR A 156 -20.19 -2.21 -1.66
N ARG A 157 -20.46 -1.75 -0.42
CA ARG A 157 -21.17 -0.49 -0.13
C ARG A 157 -20.47 0.78 -0.62
N ASP A 158 -19.18 0.70 -0.91
CA ASP A 158 -18.34 1.84 -1.30
C ASP A 158 -18.26 2.03 -2.82
N ILE A 159 -19.15 1.35 -3.55
CA ILE A 159 -19.29 1.41 -5.01
C ILE A 159 -20.63 2.06 -5.34
N ILE A 160 -20.58 3.29 -5.84
CA ILE A 160 -21.76 4.09 -6.11
C ILE A 160 -21.83 4.38 -7.60
N PHE A 161 -22.67 3.64 -8.32
CA PHE A 161 -22.90 3.89 -9.76
C PHE A 161 -23.73 5.15 -9.97
N LYS A 162 -23.41 5.88 -11.03
CA LYS A 162 -24.17 7.05 -11.48
C LYS A 162 -24.83 6.73 -12.80
N HIS A 163 -26.13 6.99 -12.86
CA HIS A 163 -26.94 6.89 -14.06
C HIS A 163 -27.49 8.27 -14.42
N ASP A 164 -27.82 8.47 -15.70
CA ASP A 164 -28.58 9.65 -16.13
C ASP A 164 -30.09 9.48 -15.87
N ASP A 165 -30.87 10.48 -16.25
CA ASP A 165 -32.34 10.49 -16.11
C ASP A 165 -33.03 9.38 -16.93
N GLN A 166 -32.32 8.78 -17.90
CA GLN A 166 -32.80 7.69 -18.75
C GLN A 166 -32.33 6.31 -18.24
N GLY A 167 -31.58 6.26 -17.13
CA GLY A 167 -31.03 5.04 -16.56
C GLY A 167 -29.76 4.54 -17.25
N LEU A 168 -29.14 5.33 -18.12
CA LEU A 168 -27.87 4.98 -18.76
C LEU A 168 -26.72 5.17 -17.76
N LEU A 169 -25.85 4.16 -17.66
CA LEU A 169 -24.67 4.21 -16.81
C LEU A 169 -23.69 5.29 -17.30
N LEU A 170 -23.41 6.29 -16.45
CA LEU A 170 -22.49 7.39 -16.74
C LEU A 170 -21.11 7.18 -16.10
N GLY A 171 -21.05 6.50 -14.97
CA GLY A 171 -19.83 6.42 -14.18
C GLY A 171 -20.01 5.69 -12.86
N VAL A 172 -18.95 5.66 -12.08
CA VAL A 172 -18.96 5.08 -10.73
C VAL A 172 -18.09 5.91 -9.80
N THR A 173 -18.47 6.00 -8.53
CA THR A 173 -17.63 6.52 -7.45
C THR A 173 -17.13 5.34 -6.62
N LEU A 174 -15.81 5.23 -6.51
CA LEU A 174 -15.10 4.21 -5.73
C LEU A 174 -14.53 4.88 -4.48
N ILE A 175 -14.76 4.30 -3.30
CA ILE A 175 -14.24 4.82 -2.03
C ILE A 175 -13.39 3.76 -1.33
N ALA A 176 -12.12 4.04 -1.10
CA ALA A 176 -11.26 3.22 -0.23
C ALA A 176 -11.16 3.88 1.14
N ARG A 177 -11.87 3.33 2.14
CA ARG A 177 -11.96 3.85 3.52
C ARG A 177 -10.73 3.62 4.38
N SER A 178 -9.93 2.60 4.08
CA SER A 178 -8.73 2.29 4.87
C SER A 178 -7.56 1.84 3.96
N PRO A 179 -7.11 2.72 3.05
CA PRO A 179 -5.95 2.47 2.23
C PRO A 179 -4.70 2.40 3.11
N LYS A 180 -3.64 1.74 2.61
CA LYS A 180 -2.47 1.41 3.45
C LYS A 180 -1.67 2.63 3.95
N GLU A 181 -1.71 3.74 3.24
CA GLU A 181 -0.76 4.86 3.41
C GLU A 181 -1.42 6.23 3.68
N THR A 182 -2.76 6.32 3.60
CA THR A 182 -3.52 7.57 3.72
C THR A 182 -4.88 7.29 4.37
N ASP A 183 -5.62 8.33 4.77
CA ASP A 183 -6.91 8.17 5.46
C ASP A 183 -8.01 7.58 4.56
N THR A 184 -8.37 8.26 3.48
CA THR A 184 -9.41 7.80 2.54
C THR A 184 -9.08 8.24 1.12
N LYS A 185 -9.38 7.41 0.13
CA LYS A 185 -9.21 7.73 -1.31
C LYS A 185 -10.53 7.60 -2.05
N THR A 186 -10.72 8.45 -3.04
CA THR A 186 -11.90 8.41 -3.92
C THR A 186 -11.47 8.50 -5.37
N SER A 187 -12.08 7.68 -6.23
CA SER A 187 -11.92 7.75 -7.69
C SER A 187 -13.30 7.78 -8.34
N LYS A 188 -13.45 8.55 -9.43
CA LYS A 188 -14.74 8.76 -10.11
C LYS A 188 -14.60 8.54 -11.62
N PRO A 189 -14.29 7.32 -12.09
CA PRO A 189 -14.19 7.04 -13.52
C PRO A 189 -15.56 7.16 -14.21
N GLY A 190 -15.56 7.74 -15.40
CA GLY A 190 -16.70 7.74 -16.33
C GLY A 190 -16.66 6.54 -17.27
N THR A 191 -17.77 6.28 -17.96
CA THR A 191 -17.85 5.23 -18.98
C THR A 191 -17.01 5.56 -20.22
N LEU A 192 -16.48 4.52 -20.86
CA LEU A 192 -15.83 4.59 -22.17
C LEU A 192 -16.77 4.03 -23.25
N GLU A 193 -16.60 4.49 -24.48
CA GLU A 193 -17.35 3.98 -25.65
C GLU A 193 -17.04 2.50 -25.91
N ASP A 194 -15.76 2.12 -25.83
CA ASP A 194 -15.35 0.72 -25.89
C ASP A 194 -15.71 0.00 -24.58
N LYS A 195 -16.84 -0.70 -24.62
CA LYS A 195 -17.36 -1.49 -23.50
C LYS A 195 -16.38 -2.56 -23.02
N GLU A 196 -15.57 -3.14 -23.90
CA GLU A 196 -14.70 -4.26 -23.54
C GLU A 196 -13.46 -3.84 -22.77
N ASN A 197 -13.07 -2.56 -22.89
CA ASN A 197 -12.05 -1.91 -22.09
C ASN A 197 -12.63 -0.98 -21.02
N CYS A 198 -13.95 -0.83 -20.96
CA CYS A 198 -14.59 0.10 -20.05
C CYS A 198 -14.56 -0.44 -18.60
N PRO A 199 -13.80 0.19 -17.69
CA PRO A 199 -13.72 -0.24 -16.30
C PRO A 199 -15.07 -0.14 -15.59
N VAL A 200 -15.86 0.89 -15.92
CA VAL A 200 -17.16 1.16 -15.32
C VAL A 200 -18.19 0.12 -15.75
N TYR A 201 -18.27 -0.16 -17.05
CA TYR A 201 -19.18 -1.18 -17.58
C TYR A 201 -18.84 -2.57 -17.05
N THR A 202 -17.55 -2.93 -17.05
CA THR A 202 -17.09 -4.21 -16.52
C THR A 202 -17.42 -4.37 -15.03
N LEU A 203 -17.16 -3.33 -14.23
CA LEU A 203 -17.50 -3.34 -12.81
C LEU A 203 -19.00 -3.46 -12.57
N TYR A 204 -19.81 -2.79 -13.40
CA TYR A 204 -21.27 -2.88 -13.34
C TYR A 204 -21.76 -4.30 -13.65
N GLN A 205 -21.25 -4.93 -14.71
CA GLN A 205 -21.56 -6.32 -15.06
C GLN A 205 -21.18 -7.29 -13.94
N PHE A 206 -19.98 -7.12 -13.35
CA PHE A 206 -19.57 -7.91 -12.18
C PHE A 206 -20.49 -7.68 -10.98
N TRP A 207 -20.86 -6.44 -10.70
CA TRP A 207 -21.76 -6.09 -9.61
C TRP A 207 -23.13 -6.75 -9.79
N GLU A 208 -23.73 -6.65 -10.98
CA GLU A 208 -25.02 -7.28 -11.31
C GLU A 208 -24.98 -8.80 -11.20
N HIS A 209 -23.97 -9.43 -11.82
CA HIS A 209 -23.81 -10.89 -11.80
C HIS A 209 -23.64 -11.44 -10.39
N THR A 210 -23.21 -10.61 -9.44
CA THR A 210 -22.94 -11.04 -8.06
C THR A 210 -24.02 -10.63 -7.07
N LEU A 211 -25.07 -9.90 -7.48
CA LEU A 211 -26.16 -9.48 -6.60
C LEU A 211 -26.77 -10.64 -5.81
N HIS A 212 -27.10 -11.73 -6.50
CA HIS A 212 -27.73 -12.90 -5.91
C HIS A 212 -26.85 -13.61 -4.86
N LEU A 213 -25.52 -13.47 -4.95
CA LEU A 213 -24.56 -14.06 -4.01
C LEU A 213 -24.38 -13.22 -2.74
N ARG A 214 -24.86 -11.98 -2.73
CA ARG A 214 -24.56 -10.99 -1.68
C ARG A 214 -25.69 -10.76 -0.69
N SER A 215 -26.89 -11.31 -0.96
CA SER A 215 -28.08 -11.13 -0.13
C SER A 215 -27.89 -11.54 1.34
N ALA A 216 -27.03 -12.52 1.60
CA ALA A 216 -26.73 -13.03 2.95
C ALA A 216 -25.43 -12.45 3.56
N LEU A 217 -24.74 -11.53 2.87
CA LEU A 217 -23.46 -10.99 3.33
C LEU A 217 -23.65 -9.67 4.11
N PRO A 218 -22.79 -9.37 5.10
CA PRO A 218 -22.79 -8.08 5.80
C PRO A 218 -22.58 -6.92 4.83
N GLU A 219 -23.13 -5.73 5.10
CA GLU A 219 -23.03 -4.57 4.21
C GLU A 219 -21.57 -4.16 3.88
N ASP A 220 -20.65 -4.39 4.82
CA ASP A 220 -19.23 -4.02 4.73
C ASP A 220 -18.34 -5.13 4.14
N HIS A 221 -18.95 -6.18 3.55
CA HIS A 221 -18.22 -7.24 2.87
C HIS A 221 -17.39 -6.73 1.69
N SER A 222 -16.31 -7.46 1.37
CA SER A 222 -15.44 -7.14 0.25
C SER A 222 -16.19 -7.15 -1.09
N LEU A 223 -15.87 -6.19 -1.96
CA LEU A 223 -16.40 -6.15 -3.32
C LEU A 223 -16.03 -7.42 -4.09
N PHE A 224 -14.76 -7.82 -4.05
CA PHE A 224 -14.28 -9.01 -4.75
C PHE A 224 -14.32 -10.24 -3.84
N PHE A 225 -14.74 -11.38 -4.40
CA PHE A 225 -14.76 -12.64 -3.67
C PHE A 225 -13.34 -13.18 -3.54
N GLY A 226 -12.96 -13.55 -2.31
CA GLY A 226 -11.60 -13.97 -1.97
C GLY A 226 -11.21 -15.32 -2.58
N LYS A 227 -10.78 -15.29 -3.84
CA LYS A 227 -9.92 -16.23 -4.58
C LYS A 227 -9.45 -15.46 -5.84
N TYR A 228 -8.29 -15.80 -6.42
CA TYR A 228 -7.79 -15.33 -7.74
C TYR A 228 -6.84 -14.12 -7.84
N LEU A 229 -6.14 -13.72 -6.77
CA LEU A 229 -4.76 -13.24 -6.94
C LEU A 229 -3.80 -14.39 -6.58
N ARG A 230 -3.98 -15.55 -7.21
CA ARG A 230 -3.05 -16.67 -7.03
C ARG A 230 -1.92 -16.51 -8.04
N GLU A 231 -0.73 -16.40 -7.44
CA GLU A 231 0.64 -16.43 -7.98
C GLU A 231 1.14 -15.14 -8.65
#